data_AF-A0A9P5NLU9-F1
#
_entry.id   AF-A0A9P5NLU9-F1
#
_cell.length_a   1.000
_cell.length_b   1.000
_cell.length_c   1.000
_cell.angle_alpha   90.00
_cell.angle_beta   90.00
_cell.angle_gamma   90.00
#
_symmetry.space_group_name_H-M   'P 1'
#
loop_
_entity.id
_entity.type
_entity.pdbx_description
1 polymer ?
#
loop_
_entity_poly.entity_id
_entity_poly.type
_entity_poly.pdbx_seq_one_letter_code
_entity_poly.pdbx_strand_id
1 'polypeptide(L)'
;MSRTSDLSSLISPLAGSVSSVTDVYYPGDPDYLEAISHWASSSTELSACAVVPGTAADVGIIVKSGGYSSNPGFSSTIGVHIWLTRLSEVTYDPASQTVVIGAGLIWDDVYAALQPFNVTVAGGRTTGQGVGGHILGGGYSYLTNQYGLTVDTVTAFELVRPDGQVVTVTQASDPDLEEETTLSGVVTRFTLQTFPPGQVWGGSIQFAASSVPNATAALLNFNANVVDPKASVVTSYNFALGALEESFSDGIFDEFLAIPYSTRDISTRSFLSLVQSGSVLSYTPEILEMLLYETTSWEPRLARKGGLVVSYTAQPSLPSMYTHNTQTTAFPPNRSLSLQPFDIYAAWTVESFDEYYHQAVKASMIRISNAAVALGQTALVGAPVVHPNYAMYDTPLADMYGDNLPALRNLKFAVDPQNVMRLSGGFKF
;
A
#
# COMPACT_ATOMS: atom_id res chain seq x y z
N MET A 1 13.64 -32.86 17.22
CA MET A 1 12.65 -33.94 17.45
C MET A 1 11.26 -33.34 17.35
N SER A 2 10.51 -33.78 16.35
CA SER A 2 9.05 -33.71 16.11
C SER A 2 8.23 -32.56 16.73
N ARG A 3 7.89 -31.55 15.89
CA ARG A 3 6.68 -30.71 16.03
C ARG A 3 5.98 -30.48 14.67
N THR A 4 6.10 -31.43 13.76
CA THR A 4 5.09 -31.65 12.71
C THR A 4 3.98 -32.53 13.28
N SER A 5 3.38 -32.08 14.40
CA SER A 5 2.09 -32.61 14.82
C SER A 5 1.10 -32.22 13.75
N ASP A 6 0.54 -33.22 13.10
CA ASP A 6 -0.51 -33.19 12.10
C ASP A 6 -1.39 -31.93 12.16
N LEU A 7 -1.09 -30.93 11.31
CA LEU A 7 -1.86 -29.69 11.20
C LEU A 7 -3.35 -29.99 10.94
N SER A 8 -3.66 -31.12 10.28
CA SER A 8 -5.05 -31.51 10.00
C SER A 8 -5.88 -31.76 11.27
N SER A 9 -5.26 -32.23 12.35
CA SER A 9 -5.90 -32.49 13.65
C SER A 9 -6.21 -31.22 14.45
N LEU A 10 -5.50 -30.11 14.17
CA LEU A 10 -5.70 -28.80 14.80
C LEU A 10 -6.73 -27.94 14.04
N ILE A 11 -6.92 -28.20 12.74
CA ILE A 11 -7.74 -27.34 11.87
C ILE A 11 -9.16 -27.86 11.72
N SER A 12 -9.36 -29.19 11.74
CA SER A 12 -10.69 -29.82 11.66
C SER A 12 -11.75 -29.28 12.66
N PRO A 13 -11.42 -28.80 13.87
CA PRO A 13 -12.38 -28.19 14.79
C PRO A 13 -12.72 -26.71 14.53
N LEU A 14 -11.99 -25.99 13.66
CA LEU A 14 -12.11 -24.53 13.52
C LEU A 14 -13.51 -24.10 13.07
N ALA A 15 -14.09 -24.79 12.09
CA ALA A 15 -15.43 -24.49 11.58
C ALA A 15 -16.51 -24.61 12.68
N GLY A 16 -16.32 -25.48 13.68
CA GLY A 16 -17.23 -25.62 14.82
C GLY A 16 -16.99 -24.62 15.95
N SER A 17 -15.90 -23.84 15.89
CA SER A 17 -15.48 -22.90 16.92
C SER A 17 -15.79 -21.44 16.55
N VAL A 18 -16.18 -21.18 15.31
CA VAL A 18 -16.43 -19.84 14.76
C VAL A 18 -17.92 -19.67 14.48
N SER A 19 -18.36 -18.42 14.35
CA SER A 19 -19.75 -18.12 14.06
C SER A 19 -20.19 -18.66 12.69
N SER A 20 -21.50 -18.83 12.50
CA SER A 20 -22.07 -19.31 11.24
C SER A 20 -21.93 -18.31 10.07
N VAL A 21 -21.45 -17.09 10.35
CA VAL A 21 -21.16 -16.08 9.31
C VAL A 21 -19.67 -16.09 8.91
N THR A 22 -18.87 -17.00 9.46
CA THR A 22 -17.47 -17.22 9.05
C THR A 22 -17.38 -18.40 8.11
N ASP A 23 -16.69 -18.21 6.98
CA ASP A 23 -16.39 -19.30 6.06
C ASP A 23 -15.01 -19.88 6.35
N VAL A 24 -14.87 -21.19 6.18
CA VAL A 24 -13.60 -21.91 6.30
C VAL A 24 -13.45 -22.81 5.08
N TYR A 25 -12.40 -22.57 4.31
CA TYR A 25 -12.06 -23.30 3.09
C TYR A 25 -10.80 -24.12 3.29
N TYR A 26 -10.84 -25.38 2.87
CA TYR A 26 -9.73 -26.33 2.93
C TYR A 26 -9.19 -26.63 1.53
N PRO A 27 -7.93 -27.10 1.40
CA PRO A 27 -7.42 -27.59 0.13
C PRO A 27 -8.36 -28.64 -0.49
N GLY A 28 -8.89 -28.33 -1.68
CA GLY A 28 -9.87 -29.15 -2.40
C GLY A 28 -11.27 -28.54 -2.47
N ASP A 29 -11.58 -27.56 -1.62
CA ASP A 29 -12.82 -26.79 -1.74
C ASP A 29 -12.77 -25.89 -2.99
N PRO A 30 -13.90 -25.66 -3.68
CA PRO A 30 -13.94 -24.85 -4.90
C PRO A 30 -13.36 -23.44 -4.73
N ASP A 31 -13.63 -22.81 -3.59
CA ASP A 31 -13.30 -21.41 -3.33
C ASP A 31 -11.96 -21.25 -2.58
N TYR A 32 -11.28 -22.35 -2.27
CA TYR A 32 -10.03 -22.32 -1.49
C TYR A 32 -8.91 -21.52 -2.19
N LEU A 33 -8.73 -21.74 -3.49
CA LEU A 33 -7.68 -21.05 -4.25
C LEU A 33 -7.93 -19.55 -4.39
N GLU A 34 -9.20 -19.15 -4.48
CA GLU A 34 -9.59 -17.74 -4.46
C GLU A 34 -9.34 -17.14 -3.07
N ALA A 35 -9.70 -17.87 -2.01
CA ALA A 35 -9.56 -17.41 -0.63
C ALA A 35 -8.11 -17.23 -0.15
N ILE A 36 -7.12 -17.79 -0.86
CA ILE A 36 -5.69 -17.58 -0.59
C ILE A 36 -4.99 -16.70 -1.64
N SER A 37 -5.74 -16.17 -2.61
CA SER A 37 -5.16 -15.43 -3.73
C SER A 37 -4.69 -14.04 -3.31
N HIS A 38 -3.61 -13.56 -3.93
CA HIS A 38 -3.07 -12.22 -3.74
C HIS A 38 -2.85 -11.55 -5.09
N TRP A 39 -2.82 -10.21 -5.08
CA TRP A 39 -2.52 -9.42 -6.28
C TRP A 39 -1.14 -9.76 -6.87
N ALA A 40 -0.12 -9.92 -6.01
CA ALA A 40 1.20 -10.43 -6.41
C ALA A 40 1.28 -11.93 -6.14
N SER A 41 1.46 -12.72 -7.21
CA SER A 41 1.55 -14.19 -7.09
C SER A 41 2.72 -14.67 -6.24
N SER A 42 3.80 -13.89 -6.14
CA SER A 42 4.93 -14.15 -5.25
C SER A 42 4.55 -14.19 -3.76
N SER A 43 3.39 -13.64 -3.42
CA SER A 43 2.88 -13.56 -2.05
C SER A 43 1.79 -14.59 -1.75
N THR A 44 1.50 -15.52 -2.66
CA THR A 44 0.53 -16.60 -2.41
C THR A 44 1.23 -17.86 -1.93
N GLU A 45 0.79 -18.40 -0.80
CA GLU A 45 1.26 -19.70 -0.27
C GLU A 45 0.07 -20.64 -0.07
N LEU A 46 0.31 -21.95 -0.23
CA LEU A 46 -0.68 -22.97 0.08
C LEU A 46 -0.83 -23.10 1.60
N SER A 47 -1.82 -22.40 2.14
CA SER A 47 -2.24 -22.51 3.53
C SER A 47 -2.80 -23.89 3.87
N ALA A 48 -2.93 -24.18 5.16
CA ALA A 48 -3.60 -25.39 5.63
C ALA A 48 -5.13 -25.23 5.62
N CYS A 49 -5.62 -24.00 5.78
CA CYS A 49 -6.99 -23.57 5.44
C CYS A 49 -7.03 -22.03 5.28
N ALA A 50 -8.03 -21.54 4.55
CA ALA A 50 -8.38 -20.14 4.48
C ALA A 50 -9.64 -19.89 5.31
N VAL A 51 -9.65 -18.79 6.05
CA VAL A 51 -10.76 -18.40 6.90
C VAL A 51 -11.18 -16.99 6.55
N VAL A 52 -12.48 -16.81 6.33
CA VAL A 52 -13.08 -15.53 6.01
C VAL A 52 -13.99 -15.12 7.18
N PRO A 53 -13.43 -14.48 8.23
CA PRO A 53 -14.16 -14.19 9.46
C PRO A 53 -15.30 -13.21 9.19
N GLY A 54 -16.49 -13.53 9.69
CA GLY A 54 -17.65 -12.64 9.62
C GLY A 54 -17.68 -11.57 10.71
N THR A 55 -16.90 -11.74 11.79
CA THR A 55 -16.86 -10.81 12.93
C THR A 55 -15.47 -10.64 13.51
N ALA A 56 -15.22 -9.56 14.25
CA ALA A 56 -13.98 -9.38 15.01
C ALA A 56 -13.79 -10.47 16.10
N ALA A 57 -14.88 -10.96 16.68
CA ALA A 57 -14.81 -12.06 17.65
C ALA A 57 -14.28 -13.36 17.02
N ASP A 58 -14.65 -13.65 15.76
CA ASP A 58 -14.13 -14.80 15.03
C ASP A 58 -12.63 -14.66 14.76
N VAL A 59 -12.14 -13.46 14.47
CA VAL A 59 -10.69 -13.17 14.39
C VAL A 59 -9.99 -13.46 15.73
N GLY A 60 -10.64 -13.24 16.87
CA GLY A 60 -10.08 -13.60 18.19
C GLY A 60 -9.85 -15.10 18.38
N ILE A 61 -10.57 -15.93 17.64
CA ILE A 61 -10.48 -17.40 17.69
C ILE A 61 -9.40 -17.90 16.72
N ILE A 62 -9.06 -17.09 15.72
CA ILE A 62 -8.28 -17.46 14.54
C ILE A 62 -7.21 -16.39 14.40
N VAL A 63 -5.99 -16.62 14.89
CA VAL A 63 -4.91 -15.61 14.76
C VAL A 63 -3.97 -16.02 13.63
N LYS A 64 -3.95 -15.26 12.50
CA LYS A 64 -2.94 -15.22 11.39
C LYS A 64 -3.34 -14.32 10.19
N SER A 65 -2.45 -14.17 9.20
CA SER A 65 -2.33 -13.03 8.26
C SER A 65 -3.45 -12.77 7.22
N GLY A 66 -3.53 -11.52 6.69
CA GLY A 66 -4.43 -11.02 5.63
C GLY A 66 -3.77 -10.21 4.48
N GLY A 67 -4.47 -10.18 3.32
CA GLY A 67 -4.02 -9.88 1.94
C GLY A 67 -3.84 -8.43 1.49
N TYR A 68 -2.64 -8.09 0.94
CA TYR A 68 -2.35 -7.13 -0.18
C TYR A 68 -0.82 -6.92 -0.37
N SER A 69 0.02 -7.37 0.56
CA SER A 69 1.47 -7.20 0.48
C SER A 69 2.09 -7.98 -0.71
N SER A 70 3.12 -7.41 -1.34
CA SER A 70 3.94 -8.07 -2.37
C SER A 70 5.10 -8.90 -1.78
N ASN A 71 5.26 -8.87 -0.45
CA ASN A 71 6.31 -9.59 0.27
C ASN A 71 5.87 -11.02 0.62
N PRO A 72 6.64 -12.05 0.21
CA PRO A 72 6.36 -13.44 0.60
C PRO A 72 6.27 -13.61 2.12
N GLY A 73 5.25 -14.31 2.59
CA GLY A 73 5.05 -14.59 4.02
C GLY A 73 4.58 -13.39 4.86
N PHE A 74 4.28 -12.25 4.23
CA PHE A 74 3.64 -11.12 4.92
C PHE A 74 2.15 -11.35 4.96
N SER A 75 1.48 -11.42 3.81
CA SER A 75 0.04 -11.65 3.75
C SER A 75 -0.35 -13.12 3.53
N SER A 76 0.61 -14.03 3.57
CA SER A 76 0.43 -15.46 3.34
C SER A 76 1.03 -16.30 4.46
N THR A 77 0.60 -17.56 4.52
CA THR A 77 1.15 -18.52 5.47
C THR A 77 0.83 -19.94 5.02
N ILE A 78 1.70 -20.89 5.38
CA ILE A 78 1.39 -22.33 5.34
C ILE A 78 0.42 -22.78 6.45
N GLY A 79 0.09 -21.88 7.38
CA GLY A 79 -0.83 -22.12 8.50
C GLY A 79 -2.29 -21.81 8.16
N VAL A 80 -2.98 -21.11 9.05
CA VAL A 80 -4.34 -20.62 8.81
C VAL A 80 -4.25 -19.26 8.15
N HIS A 81 -4.77 -19.09 6.93
CA HIS A 81 -4.86 -17.80 6.26
C HIS A 81 -6.14 -17.08 6.66
N ILE A 82 -6.08 -15.78 6.95
CA ILE A 82 -7.24 -14.98 7.38
C ILE A 82 -7.51 -13.87 6.38
N TRP A 83 -8.61 -14.03 5.65
CA TRP A 83 -9.02 -13.05 4.68
C TRP A 83 -10.13 -12.17 5.24
N LEU A 84 -9.78 -10.94 5.61
CA LEU A 84 -10.67 -10.00 6.28
C LEU A 84 -11.79 -9.42 5.39
N THR A 85 -11.98 -9.89 4.16
CA THR A 85 -12.87 -9.27 3.15
C THR A 85 -14.33 -9.08 3.60
N ARG A 86 -14.82 -9.89 4.54
CA ARG A 86 -16.16 -9.74 5.13
C ARG A 86 -16.26 -8.64 6.17
N LEU A 87 -15.14 -8.16 6.70
CA LEU A 87 -15.06 -6.97 7.54
C LEU A 87 -14.97 -5.74 6.63
N SER A 88 -16.08 -5.45 5.94
CA SER A 88 -16.18 -4.47 4.85
C SER A 88 -17.25 -3.39 5.07
N GLU A 89 -17.58 -3.10 6.34
CA GLU A 89 -18.51 -2.03 6.69
C GLU A 89 -17.94 -0.64 6.36
N VAL A 90 -18.79 0.27 5.88
CA VAL A 90 -18.50 1.71 5.77
C VAL A 90 -19.65 2.47 6.41
N THR A 91 -19.38 3.13 7.54
CA THR A 91 -20.38 3.89 8.30
C THR A 91 -19.88 5.31 8.52
N TYR A 92 -20.47 6.26 7.80
CA TYR A 92 -20.16 7.69 7.91
C TYR A 92 -21.02 8.37 8.98
N ASP A 93 -20.38 9.15 9.86
CA ASP A 93 -21.03 10.01 10.82
C ASP A 93 -20.81 11.51 10.46
N PRO A 94 -21.85 12.20 9.96
CA PRO A 94 -21.75 13.62 9.63
C PRO A 94 -21.59 14.53 10.84
N ALA A 95 -21.97 14.09 12.05
CA ALA A 95 -21.88 14.92 13.25
C ALA A 95 -20.44 15.06 13.74
N SER A 96 -19.68 13.96 13.73
CA SER A 96 -18.25 13.95 14.06
C SER A 96 -17.33 14.15 12.86
N GLN A 97 -17.88 14.14 11.63
CA GLN A 97 -17.11 14.12 10.38
C GLN A 97 -16.10 12.98 10.31
N THR A 98 -16.49 11.81 10.82
CA THR A 98 -15.68 10.60 10.78
C THR A 98 -16.35 9.48 10.00
N VAL A 99 -15.57 8.52 9.54
CA VAL A 99 -16.06 7.28 8.93
C VAL A 99 -15.43 6.09 9.63
N VAL A 100 -16.24 5.10 9.99
CA VAL A 100 -15.78 3.77 10.40
C VAL A 100 -15.70 2.90 9.16
N ILE A 101 -14.52 2.37 8.86
CA ILE A 101 -14.30 1.46 7.73
C ILE A 101 -13.71 0.13 8.21
N GLY A 102 -14.16 -0.95 7.60
CA GLY A 102 -13.62 -2.29 7.85
C GLY A 102 -12.24 -2.50 7.21
N ALA A 103 -11.38 -3.26 7.88
CA ALA A 103 -10.01 -3.51 7.43
C ALA A 103 -9.90 -4.35 6.15
N GLY A 104 -10.97 -5.08 5.78
CA GLY A 104 -11.04 -5.92 4.59
C GLY A 104 -11.37 -5.19 3.30
N LEU A 105 -11.64 -3.89 3.35
CA LEU A 105 -11.98 -3.09 2.17
C LEU A 105 -10.77 -2.83 1.28
N ILE A 106 -11.06 -2.55 0.01
CA ILE A 106 -10.18 -1.78 -0.86
C ILE A 106 -10.61 -0.31 -0.88
N TRP A 107 -9.70 0.58 -1.23
CA TRP A 107 -9.97 2.02 -1.23
C TRP A 107 -11.07 2.45 -2.19
N ASP A 108 -11.23 1.76 -3.33
CA ASP A 108 -12.31 2.00 -4.30
C ASP A 108 -13.70 1.94 -3.64
N ASP A 109 -13.94 0.91 -2.82
CA ASP A 109 -15.21 0.70 -2.14
C ASP A 109 -15.47 1.79 -1.09
N VAL A 110 -14.43 2.19 -0.36
CA VAL A 110 -14.51 3.31 0.61
C VAL A 110 -14.89 4.59 -0.10
N TYR A 111 -14.22 4.93 -1.21
CA TYR A 111 -14.52 6.15 -1.96
C TYR A 111 -15.91 6.11 -2.60
N ALA A 112 -16.34 4.96 -3.11
CA ALA A 112 -17.67 4.76 -3.65
C ALA A 112 -18.76 4.94 -2.60
N ALA A 113 -18.57 4.39 -1.40
CA ALA A 113 -19.51 4.51 -0.29
C ALA A 113 -19.60 5.95 0.27
N LEU A 114 -18.50 6.72 0.22
CA LEU A 114 -18.46 8.10 0.71
C LEU A 114 -18.93 9.14 -0.32
N GLN A 115 -18.88 8.82 -1.62
CA GLN A 115 -19.25 9.73 -2.70
C GLN A 115 -20.66 10.34 -2.54
N PRO A 116 -21.73 9.59 -2.14
CA PRO A 116 -23.07 10.17 -1.93
C PRO A 116 -23.13 11.23 -0.83
N PHE A 117 -22.21 11.18 0.14
CA PHE A 117 -22.13 12.13 1.24
C PHE A 117 -21.26 13.35 0.92
N ASN A 118 -20.66 13.38 -0.28
CA ASN A 118 -19.72 14.42 -0.70
C ASN A 118 -18.59 14.63 0.32
N VAL A 119 -18.05 13.53 0.82
CA VAL A 119 -16.83 13.47 1.65
C VAL A 119 -15.86 12.44 1.08
N THR A 120 -14.60 12.49 1.49
CA THR A 120 -13.54 11.52 1.19
C THR A 120 -12.64 11.36 2.41
N VAL A 121 -11.63 10.49 2.30
CA VAL A 121 -10.60 10.26 3.30
C VAL A 121 -9.22 10.31 2.65
N ALA A 122 -8.18 10.59 3.43
CA ALA A 122 -6.81 10.37 2.99
C ALA A 122 -6.62 8.85 2.89
N GLY A 123 -6.54 8.30 1.69
CA GLY A 123 -6.36 6.86 1.46
C GLY A 123 -5.56 6.59 0.19
N GLY A 124 -5.61 5.33 -0.27
CA GLY A 124 -4.86 4.84 -1.42
C GLY A 124 -5.12 5.57 -2.73
N ARG A 125 -4.09 5.61 -3.58
CA ARG A 125 -4.11 6.31 -4.87
C ARG A 125 -4.40 5.41 -6.06
N THR A 126 -4.29 4.10 -5.86
CA THR A 126 -4.36 3.09 -6.91
C THR A 126 -5.53 2.15 -6.65
N THR A 127 -6.27 1.81 -7.70
CA THR A 127 -7.38 0.85 -7.63
C THR A 127 -6.93 -0.51 -7.08
N GLY A 128 -7.82 -1.15 -6.31
CA GLY A 128 -7.60 -2.48 -5.72
C GLY A 128 -6.69 -2.48 -4.49
N GLN A 129 -6.19 -1.34 -4.04
CA GLN A 129 -5.33 -1.27 -2.86
C GLN A 129 -6.11 -1.52 -1.56
N GLY A 130 -5.67 -2.51 -0.78
CA GLY A 130 -6.28 -2.86 0.51
C GLY A 130 -6.09 -1.79 1.58
N VAL A 131 -7.15 -1.53 2.35
CA VAL A 131 -7.19 -0.52 3.43
C VAL A 131 -6.24 -0.89 4.56
N GLY A 132 -6.37 -2.09 5.13
CA GLY A 132 -5.68 -2.45 6.39
C GLY A 132 -4.16 -2.29 6.32
N GLY A 133 -3.52 -2.93 5.33
CA GLY A 133 -2.07 -2.83 5.16
C GLY A 133 -1.60 -1.41 4.80
N HIS A 134 -2.38 -0.68 4.00
CA HIS A 134 -2.03 0.69 3.60
C HIS A 134 -1.96 1.63 4.81
N ILE A 135 -2.99 1.62 5.67
CA ILE A 135 -3.03 2.44 6.89
C ILE A 135 -1.91 2.04 7.85
N LEU A 136 -1.76 0.74 8.13
CA LEU A 136 -0.80 0.23 9.12
C LEU A 136 0.66 0.49 8.73
N GLY A 137 0.97 0.67 7.45
CA GLY A 137 2.30 1.10 7.02
C GLY A 137 2.49 2.62 6.91
N GLY A 138 1.51 3.43 7.31
CA GLY A 138 1.51 4.91 7.25
C GLY A 138 0.59 5.46 6.16
N GLY A 139 0.74 4.96 4.93
CA GLY A 139 -0.18 5.19 3.82
C GLY A 139 -0.10 6.58 3.18
N TYR A 140 0.47 6.67 1.99
CA TYR A 140 0.45 7.89 1.19
C TYR A 140 -0.86 8.07 0.41
N SER A 141 -1.32 9.31 0.31
CA SER A 141 -2.54 9.73 -0.37
C SER A 141 -2.29 10.95 -1.26
N TYR A 142 -3.18 11.20 -2.23
CA TYR A 142 -3.23 12.50 -2.93
C TYR A 142 -3.47 13.67 -1.97
N LEU A 143 -4.04 13.39 -0.79
CA LEU A 143 -4.30 14.39 0.24
C LEU A 143 -3.15 14.55 1.25
N THR A 144 -2.02 13.86 1.08
CA THR A 144 -0.96 13.85 2.10
C THR A 144 -0.36 15.22 2.39
N ASN A 145 -0.23 16.07 1.36
CA ASN A 145 0.22 17.45 1.55
C ASN A 145 -0.78 18.29 2.37
N GLN A 146 -2.07 17.94 2.36
CA GLN A 146 -3.13 18.68 3.07
C GLN A 146 -3.36 18.19 4.49
N TYR A 147 -3.29 16.88 4.73
CA TYR A 147 -3.77 16.26 5.97
C TYR A 147 -2.80 15.26 6.61
N GLY A 148 -1.62 15.04 6.01
CA GLY A 148 -0.63 14.09 6.51
C GLY A 148 -0.79 12.68 5.94
N LEU A 149 -0.12 11.73 6.57
CA LEU A 149 -0.25 10.33 6.21
C LEU A 149 -1.67 9.83 6.50
N THR A 150 -2.06 8.73 5.88
CA THR A 150 -3.40 8.15 6.13
C THR A 150 -3.57 7.81 7.61
N VAL A 151 -2.53 7.24 8.24
CA VAL A 151 -2.52 6.94 9.67
C VAL A 151 -2.72 8.19 10.54
N ASP A 152 -2.22 9.36 10.11
CA ASP A 152 -2.37 10.63 10.84
C ASP A 152 -3.84 11.09 10.91
N THR A 153 -4.70 10.54 10.06
CA THR A 153 -6.14 10.85 10.01
C THR A 153 -6.99 9.85 10.78
N VAL A 154 -6.39 8.80 11.36
CA VAL A 154 -7.11 7.77 12.13
C VAL A 154 -7.32 8.26 13.57
N THR A 155 -8.57 8.20 14.04
CA THR A 155 -8.94 8.60 15.40
C THR A 155 -9.18 7.41 16.33
N ALA A 156 -9.42 6.22 15.77
CA ALA A 156 -9.61 4.99 16.53
C ALA A 156 -9.31 3.74 15.71
N PHE A 157 -8.87 2.69 16.39
CA PHE A 157 -8.73 1.35 15.82
C PHE A 157 -9.55 0.36 16.64
N GLU A 158 -10.29 -0.52 15.98
CA GLU A 158 -10.78 -1.76 16.57
C GLU A 158 -9.81 -2.87 16.21
N LEU A 159 -9.27 -3.58 17.21
CA LEU A 159 -8.30 -4.63 16.99
C LEU A 159 -8.53 -5.81 17.92
N VAL A 160 -8.06 -6.97 17.46
CA VAL A 160 -8.07 -8.22 18.19
C VAL A 160 -6.68 -8.48 18.73
N ARG A 161 -6.57 -8.49 20.06
CA ARG A 161 -5.30 -8.70 20.79
C ARG A 161 -4.84 -10.15 20.74
N PRO A 162 -3.57 -10.46 21.11
CA PRO A 162 -3.04 -11.82 21.17
C PRO A 162 -3.83 -12.79 22.05
N ASP A 163 -4.55 -12.27 23.05
CA ASP A 163 -5.43 -13.04 23.93
C ASP A 163 -6.85 -13.24 23.36
N GLY A 164 -7.11 -12.76 22.14
CA GLY A 164 -8.38 -12.85 21.44
C GLY A 164 -9.40 -11.78 21.82
N GLN A 165 -9.08 -10.85 22.71
CA GLN A 165 -10.00 -9.77 23.08
C GLN A 165 -10.11 -8.74 21.96
N VAL A 166 -11.35 -8.38 21.62
CA VAL A 166 -11.66 -7.23 20.75
C VAL A 166 -11.63 -5.97 21.60
N VAL A 167 -10.77 -5.03 21.24
CA VAL A 167 -10.65 -3.74 21.92
C VAL A 167 -10.78 -2.60 20.91
N THR A 168 -11.35 -1.50 21.35
CA THR A 168 -11.27 -0.23 20.63
C THR A 168 -10.26 0.65 21.35
N VAL A 169 -9.25 1.08 20.62
CA VAL A 169 -8.22 1.99 21.11
C VAL A 169 -8.37 3.33 20.38
N THR A 170 -8.26 4.39 21.15
CA THR A 170 -8.30 5.80 20.73
C THR A 170 -7.13 6.51 21.35
N GLN A 171 -6.77 7.67 20.82
CA GLN A 171 -5.75 8.53 21.42
C GLN A 171 -5.96 8.79 22.92
N ALA A 172 -7.22 8.95 23.33
CA ALA A 172 -7.57 9.29 24.72
C ALA A 172 -7.48 8.08 25.65
N SER A 173 -7.80 6.89 25.16
CA SER A 173 -7.71 5.65 25.94
C SER A 173 -6.31 5.06 25.93
N ASP A 174 -5.54 5.36 24.89
CA ASP A 174 -4.22 4.82 24.62
C ASP A 174 -3.36 5.87 23.89
N PRO A 175 -2.52 6.62 24.61
CA PRO A 175 -1.68 7.66 24.01
C PRO A 175 -0.69 7.12 22.97
N ASP A 176 -0.34 5.83 23.04
CA ASP A 176 0.65 5.17 22.18
C ASP A 176 -0.01 4.45 20.99
N LEU A 177 -1.29 4.76 20.71
CA LEU A 177 -2.15 4.19 19.66
C LEU A 177 -1.44 3.87 18.33
N GLU A 178 -0.69 4.83 17.78
CA GLU A 178 -0.05 4.72 16.47
C GLU A 178 1.24 3.88 16.50
N GLU A 179 1.87 3.72 17.67
CA GLU A 179 3.00 2.81 17.87
C GLU A 179 2.52 1.38 18.15
N GLU A 180 1.41 1.24 18.86
CA GLU A 180 0.84 -0.03 19.30
C GLU A 180 0.15 -0.82 18.20
N THR A 181 -0.64 -0.15 17.35
CA THR A 181 -1.65 -0.81 16.51
C THR A 181 -1.13 -1.83 15.50
N THR A 182 0.10 -1.66 14.98
CA THR A 182 0.73 -2.64 14.08
C THR A 182 1.30 -3.86 14.81
N LEU A 183 1.55 -3.75 16.12
CA LEU A 183 2.25 -4.73 16.94
C LEU A 183 1.34 -5.46 17.94
N SER A 184 0.21 -4.84 18.26
CA SER A 184 -0.73 -5.22 19.33
C SER A 184 -1.90 -6.10 18.89
N GLY A 185 -2.05 -6.40 17.59
CA GLY A 185 -3.13 -7.30 17.16
C GLY A 185 -3.50 -7.26 15.68
N VAL A 186 -4.62 -7.89 15.35
CA VAL A 186 -5.25 -7.82 14.02
C VAL A 186 -6.29 -6.70 14.04
N VAL A 187 -6.04 -5.62 13.30
CA VAL A 187 -7.01 -4.53 13.17
C VAL A 187 -8.18 -4.98 12.30
N THR A 188 -9.39 -4.80 12.82
CA THR A 188 -10.66 -5.16 12.16
C THR A 188 -11.40 -3.95 11.62
N ARG A 189 -11.23 -2.77 12.25
CA ARG A 189 -11.84 -1.51 11.81
C ARG A 189 -10.95 -0.30 12.09
N PHE A 190 -11.10 0.73 11.27
CA PHE A 190 -10.47 2.03 11.42
C PHE A 190 -11.56 3.10 11.49
N THR A 191 -11.39 4.10 12.36
CA THR A 191 -12.20 5.33 12.32
C THR A 191 -11.32 6.45 11.80
N LEU A 192 -11.67 7.06 10.66
CA LEU A 192 -10.90 8.11 10.01
C LEU A 192 -11.66 9.43 10.01
N GLN A 193 -10.92 10.53 10.08
CA GLN A 193 -11.43 11.85 9.73
C GLN A 193 -11.80 11.90 8.25
N THR A 194 -12.90 12.57 7.93
CA THR A 194 -13.36 12.80 6.57
C THR A 194 -13.12 14.25 6.14
N PHE A 195 -12.87 14.44 4.86
CA PHE A 195 -12.55 15.73 4.26
C PHE A 195 -13.49 15.99 3.08
N PRO A 196 -13.82 17.26 2.78
CA PRO A 196 -14.58 17.58 1.59
C PRO A 196 -13.73 17.30 0.32
N PRO A 197 -14.13 16.37 -0.56
CA PRO A 197 -13.38 16.07 -1.79
C PRO A 197 -13.49 17.20 -2.80
N GLY A 198 -14.66 17.86 -2.85
CA GLY A 198 -15.02 18.72 -3.96
C GLY A 198 -14.99 17.99 -5.31
N GLN A 199 -15.01 18.76 -6.39
CA GLN A 199 -14.55 18.27 -7.69
C GLN A 199 -13.04 18.41 -7.76
N VAL A 200 -12.37 17.40 -8.30
CA VAL A 200 -10.92 17.39 -8.43
C VAL A 200 -10.57 17.53 -9.91
N TRP A 201 -9.71 18.48 -10.25
CA TRP A 201 -9.12 18.54 -11.58
C TRP A 201 -7.84 17.71 -11.58
N GLY A 202 -7.80 16.66 -12.39
CA GLY A 202 -6.65 15.75 -12.46
C GLY A 202 -6.88 14.56 -13.37
N GLY A 203 -5.94 13.62 -13.33
CA GLY A 203 -5.93 12.39 -14.13
C GLY A 203 -4.51 12.07 -14.60
N SER A 204 -4.36 11.41 -15.75
CA SER A 204 -3.06 10.91 -16.23
C SER A 204 -2.60 11.46 -17.58
N ILE A 205 -1.28 11.59 -17.75
CA ILE A 205 -0.60 11.91 -19.00
C ILE A 205 0.50 10.88 -19.24
N GLN A 206 0.53 10.28 -20.42
CA GLN A 206 1.63 9.40 -20.83
C GLN A 206 2.50 10.11 -21.86
N PHE A 207 3.80 10.15 -21.64
CA PHE A 207 4.76 10.75 -22.55
C PHE A 207 5.52 9.71 -23.35
N ALA A 208 5.74 10.00 -24.64
CA ALA A 208 6.67 9.24 -25.46
C ALA A 208 8.10 9.34 -24.91
N ALA A 209 8.95 8.36 -25.22
CA ALA A 209 10.33 8.33 -24.76
C ALA A 209 11.12 9.60 -25.14
N SER A 210 10.81 10.22 -26.29
CA SER A 210 11.42 11.47 -26.73
C SER A 210 11.05 12.70 -25.89
N SER A 211 9.89 12.68 -25.21
CA SER A 211 9.42 13.76 -24.34
C SER A 211 9.90 13.61 -22.89
N VAL A 212 10.54 12.49 -22.53
CA VAL A 212 11.03 12.23 -21.16
C VAL A 212 11.89 13.37 -20.62
N PRO A 213 12.88 13.95 -21.36
CA PRO A 213 13.67 15.06 -20.85
C PRO A 213 12.82 16.29 -20.46
N ASN A 214 11.78 16.58 -21.24
CA ASN A 214 10.89 17.70 -20.97
C ASN A 214 9.99 17.41 -19.76
N ALA A 215 9.49 16.18 -19.64
CA ALA A 215 8.67 15.76 -18.49
C ALA A 215 9.49 15.77 -17.19
N THR A 216 10.76 15.34 -17.25
CA THR A 216 11.69 15.45 -16.13
C THR A 216 11.97 16.91 -15.77
N ALA A 217 12.14 17.80 -16.75
CA ALA A 217 12.34 19.23 -16.47
C ALA A 217 11.11 19.87 -15.80
N ALA A 218 9.91 19.56 -16.28
CA ALA A 218 8.66 20.01 -15.66
C ALA A 218 8.50 19.46 -14.23
N LEU A 219 8.86 18.19 -14.00
CA LEU A 219 8.87 17.59 -12.67
C LEU A 219 9.84 18.28 -11.70
N LEU A 220 11.05 18.61 -12.16
CA LEU A 220 12.02 19.33 -11.36
C LEU A 220 11.53 20.74 -11.01
N ASN A 221 10.89 21.42 -11.95
CA ASN A 221 10.33 22.74 -11.72
C ASN A 221 9.13 22.71 -10.77
N PHE A 222 8.21 21.74 -10.94
CA PHE A 222 7.12 21.49 -10.00
C PHE A 222 7.66 21.24 -8.60
N ASN A 223 8.62 20.31 -8.46
CA ASN A 223 9.22 19.98 -7.17
C ASN A 223 9.87 21.18 -6.48
N ALA A 224 10.51 22.07 -7.24
CA ALA A 224 11.19 23.24 -6.69
C ALA A 224 10.23 24.37 -6.27
N ASN A 225 9.05 24.47 -6.89
CA ASN A 225 8.20 25.65 -6.78
C ASN A 225 6.78 25.39 -6.27
N VAL A 226 6.34 24.13 -6.17
CA VAL A 226 5.01 23.82 -5.66
C VAL A 226 4.87 24.28 -4.21
N VAL A 227 3.82 25.07 -3.96
CA VAL A 227 3.44 25.54 -2.61
C VAL A 227 1.99 25.24 -2.28
N ASP A 228 1.17 24.89 -3.28
CA ASP A 228 -0.24 24.56 -3.07
C ASP A 228 -0.33 23.12 -2.51
N PRO A 229 -0.84 22.93 -1.28
CA PRO A 229 -0.99 21.59 -0.71
C PRO A 229 -2.02 20.73 -1.46
N LYS A 230 -2.85 21.32 -2.33
CA LYS A 230 -3.80 20.58 -3.18
C LYS A 230 -3.16 20.03 -4.45
N ALA A 231 -1.96 20.51 -4.81
CA ALA A 231 -1.22 20.00 -5.94
C ALA A 231 -0.42 18.76 -5.53
N SER A 232 -0.54 17.71 -6.33
CA SER A 232 0.25 16.48 -6.19
C SER A 232 0.60 15.98 -7.59
N VAL A 233 1.79 15.39 -7.72
CA VAL A 233 2.23 14.73 -8.94
C VAL A 233 2.87 13.39 -8.60
N VAL A 234 2.52 12.35 -9.35
CA VAL A 234 3.18 11.04 -9.29
C VAL A 234 3.74 10.77 -10.68
N THR A 235 5.07 10.71 -10.81
CA THR A 235 5.74 10.50 -12.10
C THR A 235 6.50 9.19 -12.10
N SER A 236 6.10 8.27 -12.97
CA SER A 236 6.64 6.93 -13.12
C SER A 236 7.45 6.83 -14.42
N TYR A 237 8.71 6.43 -14.33
CA TYR A 237 9.59 6.15 -15.46
C TYR A 237 9.56 4.65 -15.75
N ASN A 238 8.80 4.22 -16.77
CA ASN A 238 8.62 2.81 -17.10
C ASN A 238 9.53 2.35 -18.23
N PHE A 239 10.20 1.22 -18.03
CA PHE A 239 10.85 0.47 -19.10
C PHE A 239 9.76 -0.14 -20.02
N ALA A 240 9.86 0.06 -21.33
CA ALA A 240 8.92 -0.34 -22.40
C ALA A 240 7.59 0.44 -22.54
N LEU A 241 7.11 1.18 -21.53
CA LEU A 241 5.84 1.94 -21.59
C LEU A 241 5.98 3.47 -21.58
N GLY A 242 7.21 4.02 -21.53
CA GLY A 242 7.43 5.47 -21.43
C GLY A 242 7.14 6.03 -20.03
N ALA A 243 7.04 7.36 -19.89
CA ALA A 243 6.74 8.00 -18.61
C ALA A 243 5.22 8.14 -18.43
N LEU A 244 4.70 7.79 -17.25
CA LEU A 244 3.31 8.02 -16.83
C LEU A 244 3.32 9.07 -15.72
N GLU A 245 2.44 10.07 -15.84
CA GLU A 245 2.26 11.13 -14.86
C GLU A 245 0.80 11.18 -14.41
N GLU A 246 0.56 11.39 -13.11
CA GLU A 246 -0.76 11.71 -12.55
C GLU A 246 -0.70 13.05 -11.81
N SER A 247 -1.67 13.95 -12.01
CA SER A 247 -1.52 15.40 -11.68
C SER A 247 -2.79 16.07 -11.07
N PHE A 248 -2.64 17.20 -10.33
CA PHE A 248 -3.75 17.99 -9.72
C PHE A 248 -3.63 19.53 -9.70
N SER A 249 -4.72 20.22 -10.04
CA SER A 249 -5.01 21.68 -10.03
C SER A 249 -4.58 22.53 -11.23
N ASP A 250 -5.40 23.53 -11.56
CA ASP A 250 -5.35 24.34 -12.79
C ASP A 250 -4.23 25.41 -12.74
N GLY A 251 -3.46 25.55 -13.83
CA GLY A 251 -2.35 26.50 -13.99
C GLY A 251 -0.98 26.07 -13.42
N ILE A 252 -0.94 25.17 -12.44
CA ILE A 252 0.33 24.66 -11.87
C ILE A 252 1.00 23.62 -12.80
N PHE A 253 0.23 23.00 -13.69
CA PHE A 253 0.65 21.90 -14.56
C PHE A 253 0.86 22.32 -16.02
N ASP A 254 0.86 23.62 -16.30
CA ASP A 254 0.98 24.16 -17.67
C ASP A 254 2.23 23.62 -18.38
N GLU A 255 3.35 23.47 -17.67
CA GLU A 255 4.57 22.89 -18.22
C GLU A 255 4.39 21.43 -18.65
N PHE A 256 3.67 20.62 -17.87
CA PHE A 256 3.36 19.24 -18.24
C PHE A 256 2.36 19.15 -19.39
N LEU A 257 1.33 20.00 -19.37
CA LEU A 257 0.30 20.08 -20.40
C LEU A 257 0.85 20.54 -21.77
N ALA A 258 1.96 21.27 -21.78
CA ALA A 258 2.63 21.74 -22.99
C ALA A 258 3.50 20.67 -23.67
N ILE A 259 3.77 19.54 -23.01
CA ILE A 259 4.65 18.49 -23.54
C ILE A 259 3.86 17.59 -24.51
N PRO A 260 4.43 17.21 -25.67
CA PRO A 260 3.82 16.21 -26.54
C PRO A 260 3.60 14.88 -25.81
N TYR A 261 2.34 14.44 -25.76
CA TYR A 261 1.90 13.23 -25.06
C TYR A 261 1.45 12.14 -26.04
N SER A 262 1.58 10.88 -25.60
CA SER A 262 1.04 9.70 -26.29
C SER A 262 -0.43 9.49 -25.94
N THR A 263 -0.78 9.62 -24.65
CA THR A 263 -2.16 9.55 -24.16
C THR A 263 -2.37 10.60 -23.08
N ARG A 264 -3.60 11.06 -22.92
CA ARG A 264 -3.98 12.04 -21.91
C ARG A 264 -5.43 11.83 -21.49
N ASP A 265 -5.63 11.68 -20.20
CA ASP A 265 -6.94 11.64 -19.55
C ASP A 265 -6.92 12.63 -18.38
N ILE A 266 -7.20 13.91 -18.66
CA ILE A 266 -7.27 14.98 -17.65
C ILE A 266 -8.65 15.62 -17.73
N SER A 267 -9.34 15.70 -16.59
CA SER A 267 -10.61 16.41 -16.48
C SER A 267 -10.92 16.77 -15.03
N THR A 268 -11.91 17.65 -14.86
CA THR A 268 -12.61 17.77 -13.58
C THR A 268 -13.46 16.52 -13.36
N ARG A 269 -13.22 15.80 -12.25
CA ARG A 269 -13.81 14.50 -11.92
C ARG A 269 -13.99 14.30 -10.41
N SER A 270 -14.74 13.26 -10.03
CA SER A 270 -14.83 12.86 -8.62
C SER A 270 -13.52 12.25 -8.14
N PHE A 271 -13.30 12.25 -6.82
CA PHE A 271 -12.13 11.63 -6.21
C PHE A 271 -12.04 10.12 -6.51
N LEU A 272 -13.17 9.41 -6.52
CA LEU A 272 -13.22 8.00 -6.93
C LEU A 272 -12.79 7.82 -8.40
N SER A 273 -13.36 8.62 -9.31
CA SER A 273 -13.04 8.55 -10.74
C SER A 273 -11.57 8.82 -11.02
N LEU A 274 -10.94 9.63 -10.17
CA LEU A 274 -9.53 9.93 -10.24
C LEU A 274 -8.65 8.74 -9.79
N VAL A 275 -8.97 8.11 -8.66
CA VAL A 275 -8.26 6.90 -8.19
C VAL A 275 -8.41 5.76 -9.20
N GLN A 276 -9.56 5.71 -9.89
CA GLN A 276 -9.80 4.78 -10.99
C GLN A 276 -9.16 5.23 -12.31
N SER A 277 -8.68 6.47 -12.42
CA SER A 277 -7.98 6.95 -13.61
C SER A 277 -6.49 6.60 -13.55
N GLY A 278 -6.21 5.30 -13.70
CA GLY A 278 -4.88 4.73 -13.85
C GLY A 278 -4.97 3.34 -14.50
N SER A 279 -4.68 3.30 -15.81
CA SER A 279 -4.83 2.20 -16.79
C SER A 279 -6.27 1.90 -17.29
N VAL A 280 -6.51 2.19 -18.58
CA VAL A 280 -7.73 1.79 -19.32
C VAL A 280 -7.55 0.43 -19.99
N LEU A 281 -8.63 -0.35 -19.99
CA LEU A 281 -8.73 -1.79 -20.26
C LEU A 281 -9.32 -2.14 -21.65
N SER A 282 -9.24 -1.27 -22.68
CA SER A 282 -9.85 -1.61 -23.99
C SER A 282 -9.08 -1.16 -25.23
N TYR A 283 -8.88 -2.12 -26.13
CA TYR A 283 -8.25 -2.00 -27.44
C TYR A 283 -9.28 -1.98 -28.58
N THR A 284 -8.94 -1.37 -29.72
CA THR A 284 -9.68 -1.55 -31.00
C THR A 284 -8.95 -2.56 -31.89
N PRO A 285 -9.65 -3.22 -32.85
CA PRO A 285 -9.05 -4.20 -33.75
C PRO A 285 -7.79 -3.69 -34.49
N GLU A 286 -7.78 -2.40 -34.85
CA GLU A 286 -6.68 -1.75 -35.58
C GLU A 286 -5.43 -1.57 -34.69
N ILE A 287 -5.62 -1.39 -33.37
CA ILE A 287 -4.52 -1.33 -32.40
C ILE A 287 -3.99 -2.74 -32.10
N LEU A 288 -4.86 -3.75 -32.05
CA LEU A 288 -4.46 -5.15 -31.83
C LEU A 288 -3.65 -5.73 -33.01
N GLU A 289 -3.97 -5.37 -34.25
CA GLU A 289 -3.20 -5.79 -35.43
C GLU A 289 -1.83 -5.11 -35.52
N MET A 290 -1.71 -3.85 -35.08
CA MET A 290 -0.43 -3.14 -35.02
C MET A 290 0.45 -3.66 -33.88
N LEU A 291 -0.15 -4.00 -32.72
CA LEU A 291 0.53 -4.68 -31.63
C LEU A 291 0.99 -6.10 -32.01
N LEU A 292 0.24 -6.85 -32.83
CA LEU A 292 0.65 -8.15 -33.38
C LEU A 292 1.84 -8.00 -34.35
N TYR A 293 1.85 -6.93 -35.15
CA TYR A 293 2.95 -6.58 -36.06
C TYR A 293 4.22 -6.12 -35.32
N GLU A 294 4.11 -5.32 -34.25
CA GLU A 294 5.24 -4.99 -33.36
C GLU A 294 5.71 -6.21 -32.55
N THR A 295 4.79 -7.05 -32.06
CA THR A 295 5.14 -8.27 -31.30
C THR A 295 5.95 -9.26 -32.15
N THR A 296 5.58 -9.46 -33.42
CA THR A 296 6.30 -10.34 -34.35
C THR A 296 7.62 -9.74 -34.87
N SER A 297 7.77 -8.42 -34.88
CA SER A 297 9.01 -7.74 -35.28
C SER A 297 10.06 -7.67 -34.16
N TRP A 298 9.64 -7.65 -32.89
CA TRP A 298 10.51 -7.72 -31.71
C TRP A 298 10.82 -9.16 -31.23
N GLU A 299 10.02 -10.15 -31.65
CA GLU A 299 10.13 -11.57 -31.28
C GLU A 299 11.57 -12.12 -31.35
N PRO A 300 12.37 -11.95 -32.43
CA PRO A 300 13.69 -12.58 -32.51
C PRO A 300 14.73 -11.96 -31.55
N ARG A 301 14.42 -10.76 -31.00
CA ARG A 301 15.32 -9.98 -30.14
C ARG A 301 14.95 -10.10 -28.66
N LEU A 302 13.68 -10.31 -28.34
CA LEU A 302 13.16 -10.44 -26.97
C LEU A 302 12.86 -11.90 -26.56
N ALA A 303 12.83 -12.86 -27.49
CA ALA A 303 12.57 -14.28 -27.24
C ALA A 303 13.60 -15.01 -26.34
N ARG A 304 14.57 -14.32 -25.73
CA ARG A 304 15.52 -14.97 -24.80
C ARG A 304 15.23 -14.77 -23.31
N LYS A 305 14.36 -13.85 -22.86
CA LYS A 305 14.18 -13.57 -21.40
C LYS A 305 12.81 -13.01 -20.92
N GLY A 306 11.69 -13.50 -21.45
CA GLY A 306 10.38 -13.59 -20.74
C GLY A 306 9.87 -12.48 -19.80
N GLY A 307 9.62 -11.25 -20.30
CA GLY A 307 8.72 -10.23 -19.70
C GLY A 307 9.39 -9.18 -18.80
N LEU A 308 9.02 -7.88 -18.93
CA LEU A 308 9.55 -6.85 -18.01
C LEU A 308 8.68 -5.58 -17.91
N VAL A 309 8.22 -5.27 -16.69
CA VAL A 309 7.93 -3.88 -16.28
C VAL A 309 8.89 -3.54 -15.14
N VAL A 310 9.65 -2.45 -15.30
CA VAL A 310 10.37 -1.80 -14.19
C VAL A 310 9.97 -0.33 -14.22
N SER A 311 9.46 0.17 -13.10
CA SER A 311 9.08 1.56 -12.91
C SER A 311 9.91 2.18 -11.79
N TYR A 312 10.35 3.41 -12.02
CA TYR A 312 10.92 4.27 -10.98
C TYR A 312 9.97 5.44 -10.79
N THR A 313 9.40 5.58 -9.60
CA THR A 313 8.30 6.51 -9.37
C THR A 313 8.73 7.61 -8.40
N ALA A 314 8.81 8.85 -8.89
CA ALA A 314 9.08 10.03 -8.10
C ALA A 314 7.77 10.71 -7.68
N GLN A 315 7.66 11.07 -6.41
CA GLN A 315 6.45 11.65 -5.83
C GLN A 315 6.83 12.90 -5.03
N PRO A 316 7.02 14.06 -5.69
CA PRO A 316 7.26 15.32 -5.00
C PRO A 316 6.20 15.60 -3.94
N SER A 317 6.65 16.09 -2.79
CA SER A 317 5.79 16.42 -1.66
C SER A 317 6.27 17.69 -0.97
N LEU A 318 5.35 18.34 -0.26
CA LEU A 318 5.68 19.52 0.51
C LEU A 318 6.56 19.14 1.73
N PRO A 319 7.49 20.02 2.15
CA PRO A 319 8.29 19.79 3.36
C PRO A 319 7.45 19.61 4.64
N SER A 320 6.20 20.06 4.63
CA SER A 320 5.24 19.95 5.74
C SER A 320 4.49 18.62 5.78
N MET A 321 4.74 17.67 4.86
CA MET A 321 3.89 16.48 4.75
C MET A 321 3.84 15.62 6.02
N TYR A 322 4.89 15.63 6.84
CA TYR A 322 4.94 14.89 8.11
C TYR A 322 4.59 15.72 9.35
N THR A 323 4.35 17.02 9.19
CA THR A 323 4.12 17.93 10.32
C THR A 323 2.65 18.04 10.73
N HIS A 324 1.74 17.35 10.02
CA HIS A 324 0.31 17.35 10.29
C HIS A 324 -0.08 16.58 11.56
N ASN A 325 0.78 15.66 12.00
CA ASN A 325 0.72 15.02 13.30
C ASN A 325 2.00 15.34 14.08
N THR A 326 1.87 15.76 15.33
CA THR A 326 3.01 16.14 16.19
C THR A 326 3.44 15.02 17.13
N GLN A 327 2.75 13.89 17.10
CA GLN A 327 3.01 12.77 18.01
C GLN A 327 4.08 11.84 17.46
N THR A 328 4.65 11.06 18.38
CA THR A 328 5.51 9.96 18.02
C THR A 328 4.67 8.84 17.43
N THR A 329 5.17 8.26 16.35
CA THR A 329 4.48 7.24 15.58
C THR A 329 5.51 6.20 15.15
N ALA A 330 5.08 4.96 14.88
CA ALA A 330 6.00 3.94 14.39
C ALA A 330 6.71 4.42 13.10
N PHE A 331 5.95 4.93 12.14
CA PHE A 331 6.47 5.58 10.93
C PHE A 331 5.75 6.93 10.66
N PRO A 332 6.46 7.98 10.23
CA PRO A 332 7.91 8.06 10.17
C PRO A 332 8.49 8.24 11.59
N PRO A 333 9.66 7.66 11.88
CA PRO A 333 10.27 7.80 13.20
C PRO A 333 10.85 9.21 13.45
N ASN A 334 11.07 10.00 12.39
CA ASN A 334 11.49 11.39 12.48
C ASN A 334 10.64 12.27 11.56
N ARG A 335 9.67 12.98 12.13
CA ARG A 335 8.77 13.90 11.42
C ARG A 335 9.41 15.23 11.02
N SER A 336 10.59 15.55 11.56
CA SER A 336 11.34 16.76 11.17
C SER A 336 12.11 16.57 9.86
N LEU A 337 12.32 15.33 9.42
CA LEU A 337 12.97 14.99 8.16
C LEU A 337 11.92 14.59 7.11
N SER A 338 11.50 15.56 6.29
CA SER A 338 10.57 15.29 5.19
C SER A 338 11.28 14.66 4.00
N LEU A 339 11.22 13.33 3.92
CA LEU A 339 11.71 12.56 2.77
C LEU A 339 10.62 12.48 1.70
N GLN A 340 10.92 12.94 0.49
CA GLN A 340 9.99 12.82 -0.63
C GLN A 340 9.87 11.35 -1.05
N PRO A 341 8.65 10.82 -1.22
CA PRO A 341 8.49 9.41 -1.56
C PRO A 341 9.07 9.08 -2.93
N PHE A 342 9.79 7.96 -2.98
CA PHE A 342 10.31 7.35 -4.18
C PHE A 342 10.07 5.84 -4.12
N ASP A 343 9.65 5.26 -5.23
CA ASP A 343 9.35 3.84 -5.33
C ASP A 343 10.06 3.20 -6.53
N ILE A 344 10.43 1.93 -6.39
CA ILE A 344 10.96 1.10 -7.48
C ILE A 344 10.08 -0.13 -7.56
N TYR A 345 9.27 -0.19 -8.60
CA TYR A 345 8.42 -1.33 -8.88
C TYR A 345 9.05 -2.19 -9.97
N ALA A 346 9.05 -3.50 -9.77
CA ALA A 346 9.46 -4.46 -10.78
C ALA A 346 8.46 -5.62 -10.81
N ALA A 347 8.09 -6.03 -12.02
CA ALA A 347 7.25 -7.20 -12.28
C ALA A 347 7.88 -8.10 -13.33
N TRP A 348 7.89 -9.40 -13.04
CA TRP A 348 8.43 -10.45 -13.88
C TRP A 348 7.59 -11.72 -13.71
N THR A 349 7.70 -12.65 -14.66
CA THR A 349 6.85 -13.87 -14.66
C THR A 349 7.62 -15.16 -14.43
N VAL A 350 8.95 -15.11 -14.36
CA VAL A 350 9.81 -16.29 -14.26
C VAL A 350 10.50 -16.34 -12.90
N GLU A 351 10.05 -17.25 -12.04
CA GLU A 351 10.50 -17.45 -10.65
C GLU A 351 12.03 -17.64 -10.53
N SER A 352 12.67 -18.28 -11.52
CA SER A 352 14.14 -18.46 -11.50
C SER A 352 14.94 -17.16 -11.56
N PHE A 353 14.28 -16.01 -11.79
CA PHE A 353 14.90 -14.69 -11.75
C PHE A 353 14.60 -13.89 -10.49
N ASP A 354 13.88 -14.43 -9.50
CA ASP A 354 13.51 -13.70 -8.27
C ASP A 354 14.72 -13.04 -7.60
N GLU A 355 15.77 -13.82 -7.34
CA GLU A 355 17.01 -13.31 -6.74
C GLU A 355 17.66 -12.21 -7.61
N TYR A 356 17.63 -12.37 -8.93
CA TYR A 356 18.21 -11.39 -9.84
C TYR A 356 17.48 -10.04 -9.76
N TYR A 357 16.14 -10.05 -9.79
CA TYR A 357 15.34 -8.83 -9.68
C TYR A 357 15.44 -8.19 -8.30
N HIS A 358 15.42 -9.01 -7.25
CA HIS A 358 15.58 -8.55 -5.88
C HIS A 358 16.91 -7.80 -5.69
N GLN A 359 18.02 -8.37 -6.19
CA GLN A 359 19.32 -7.72 -6.17
C GLN A 359 19.38 -6.46 -7.06
N ALA A 360 18.69 -6.47 -8.21
CA ALA A 360 18.65 -5.31 -9.11
C ALA A 360 17.92 -4.10 -8.49
N VAL A 361 16.80 -4.33 -7.80
CA VAL A 361 16.06 -3.29 -7.06
C VAL A 361 16.93 -2.72 -5.94
N LYS A 362 17.53 -3.58 -5.10
CA LYS A 362 18.47 -3.14 -4.03
C LYS A 362 19.63 -2.32 -4.57
N ALA A 363 20.28 -2.80 -5.63
CA ALA A 363 21.38 -2.08 -6.24
C ALA A 363 20.95 -0.72 -6.79
N SER A 364 19.71 -0.60 -7.29
CA SER A 364 19.16 0.68 -7.75
C SER A 364 18.90 1.64 -6.59
N MET A 365 18.31 1.17 -5.48
CA MET A 365 18.13 1.96 -4.26
C MET A 365 19.48 2.49 -3.76
N ILE A 366 20.49 1.64 -3.63
CA ILE A 366 21.84 2.04 -3.16
C ILE A 366 22.45 3.09 -4.08
N ARG A 367 22.37 2.92 -5.41
CA ARG A 367 22.91 3.90 -6.36
C ARG A 367 22.22 5.25 -6.25
N ILE A 368 20.90 5.27 -6.13
CA ILE A 368 20.12 6.51 -6.04
C ILE A 368 20.42 7.22 -4.73
N SER A 369 20.44 6.50 -3.59
CA SER A 369 20.78 7.07 -2.29
C SER A 369 22.22 7.63 -2.28
N ASN A 370 23.20 6.90 -2.83
CA ASN A 370 24.57 7.38 -2.93
C ASN A 370 24.70 8.62 -3.81
N ALA A 371 23.95 8.68 -4.92
CA ALA A 371 23.91 9.85 -5.79
C ALA A 371 23.31 11.06 -5.06
N ALA A 372 22.21 10.88 -4.31
CA ALA A 372 21.61 11.94 -3.51
C ALA A 372 22.57 12.47 -2.43
N VAL A 373 23.28 11.59 -1.72
CA VAL A 373 24.30 11.98 -0.73
C VAL A 373 25.46 12.74 -1.40
N ALA A 374 25.95 12.27 -2.55
CA ALA A 374 27.00 12.95 -3.30
C ALA A 374 26.58 14.35 -3.79
N LEU A 375 25.27 14.56 -4.00
CA LEU A 375 24.66 15.85 -4.34
C LEU A 375 24.35 16.71 -3.10
N GLY A 376 24.82 16.34 -1.91
CA GLY A 376 24.73 17.14 -0.70
C GLY A 376 23.54 16.82 0.21
N GLN A 377 22.74 15.79 -0.11
CA GLN A 377 21.65 15.32 0.78
C GLN A 377 22.21 14.44 1.92
N THR A 378 23.13 14.99 2.70
CA THR A 378 23.85 14.26 3.76
C THR A 378 22.94 13.81 4.90
N ALA A 379 21.76 14.41 5.05
CA ALA A 379 20.73 13.99 6.00
C ALA A 379 20.19 12.56 5.72
N LEU A 380 20.43 12.00 4.53
CA LEU A 380 20.08 10.61 4.21
C LEU A 380 21.03 9.59 4.85
N VAL A 381 22.23 10.00 5.26
CA VAL A 381 23.24 9.09 5.80
C VAL A 381 22.80 8.61 7.19
N GLY A 382 22.47 7.32 7.29
CA GLY A 382 22.01 6.71 8.54
C GLY A 382 20.58 7.03 8.93
N ALA A 383 19.83 7.75 8.09
CA ALA A 383 18.41 7.99 8.31
C ALA A 383 17.59 6.74 7.95
N PRO A 384 16.48 6.48 8.65
CA PRO A 384 15.49 5.49 8.24
C PRO A 384 14.73 6.01 7.02
N VAL A 385 15.23 5.67 5.82
CA VAL A 385 14.75 6.21 4.55
C VAL A 385 13.71 5.33 3.86
N VAL A 386 13.43 4.13 4.38
CA VAL A 386 12.55 3.17 3.70
C VAL A 386 11.15 3.23 4.29
N HIS A 387 10.15 3.45 3.44
CA HIS A 387 8.75 3.43 3.84
C HIS A 387 8.27 1.97 3.99
N PRO A 388 7.58 1.58 5.08
CA PRO A 388 7.15 0.20 5.33
C PRO A 388 6.32 -0.44 4.22
N ASN A 389 5.39 0.31 3.61
CA ASN A 389 4.59 -0.21 2.48
C ASN A 389 5.36 -0.39 1.17
N TYR A 390 6.58 0.15 1.03
CA TYR A 390 7.43 -0.02 -0.15
C TYR A 390 8.66 -0.89 0.13
N ALA A 391 8.86 -1.27 1.40
CA ALA A 391 10.02 -2.01 1.84
C ALA A 391 9.96 -3.47 1.35
N MET A 392 11.10 -3.99 0.90
CA MET A 392 11.24 -5.41 0.57
C MET A 392 11.24 -6.23 1.86
N TYR A 393 10.82 -7.49 1.79
CA TYR A 393 10.67 -8.37 2.94
C TYR A 393 11.92 -8.52 3.82
N ASP A 394 13.11 -8.31 3.26
CA ASP A 394 14.39 -8.40 3.96
C ASP A 394 15.05 -7.04 4.25
N THR A 395 14.32 -5.94 4.08
CA THR A 395 14.74 -4.61 4.53
C THR A 395 14.97 -4.64 6.06
N PRO A 396 16.16 -4.23 6.55
CA PRO A 396 16.41 -4.11 7.97
C PRO A 396 15.42 -3.17 8.65
N LEU A 397 14.91 -3.57 9.82
CA LEU A 397 13.96 -2.74 10.60
C LEU A 397 14.50 -1.34 10.93
N ALA A 398 15.81 -1.21 11.16
CA ALA A 398 16.45 0.07 11.45
C ALA A 398 16.34 1.06 10.28
N ASP A 399 16.26 0.57 9.04
CA ASP A 399 16.14 1.41 7.85
C ASP A 399 14.71 1.97 7.67
N MET A 400 13.73 1.45 8.42
CA MET A 400 12.35 1.95 8.44
C MET A 400 12.02 2.72 9.73
N TYR A 401 12.48 2.21 10.87
CA TYR A 401 12.05 2.68 12.19
C TYR A 401 13.14 3.41 12.98
N GLY A 402 14.40 3.38 12.52
CA GLY A 402 15.51 4.12 13.13
C GLY A 402 15.57 3.99 14.66
N ASP A 403 15.62 5.13 15.35
CA ASP A 403 15.72 5.23 16.80
C ASP A 403 14.46 4.76 17.55
N ASN A 404 13.31 4.61 16.87
CA ASN A 404 12.08 4.08 17.49
C ASN A 404 12.13 2.56 17.65
N LEU A 405 13.04 1.87 16.97
CA LEU A 405 13.08 0.41 16.94
C LEU A 405 13.17 -0.25 18.34
N PRO A 406 13.99 0.23 19.30
CA PRO A 406 14.01 -0.34 20.64
C PRO A 406 12.67 -0.21 21.38
N ALA A 407 11.97 0.93 21.22
CA ALA A 407 10.66 1.16 21.82
C ALA A 407 9.62 0.19 21.23
N LEU A 408 9.57 0.07 19.90
CA LEU A 408 8.68 -0.85 19.19
C LEU A 408 8.91 -2.32 19.60
N ARG A 409 10.17 -2.72 19.81
CA ARG A 409 10.49 -4.07 20.32
C ARG A 409 10.00 -4.31 21.74
N ASN A 410 10.20 -3.33 22.62
CA ASN A 410 9.71 -3.42 24.00
C ASN A 410 8.18 -3.49 24.02
N LEU A 411 7.53 -2.71 23.16
CA LEU A 411 6.09 -2.71 22.98
C LEU A 411 5.58 -4.07 22.52
N LYS A 412 6.18 -4.63 21.45
CA LYS A 412 5.89 -5.99 20.97
C LYS A 412 5.96 -7.02 22.08
N PHE A 413 7.00 -6.97 22.91
CA PHE A 413 7.17 -7.90 24.03
C PHE A 413 6.12 -7.70 25.12
N ALA A 414 5.71 -6.46 25.38
CA ALA A 414 4.69 -6.14 26.38
C ALA A 414 3.29 -6.60 25.94
N VAL A 415 2.92 -6.37 24.68
CA VAL A 415 1.56 -6.62 24.17
C VAL A 415 1.36 -8.04 23.64
N ASP A 416 2.43 -8.72 23.21
CA ASP A 416 2.40 -10.10 22.71
C ASP A 416 3.61 -10.92 23.20
N PRO A 417 3.72 -11.17 24.52
CA PRO A 417 4.87 -11.85 25.11
C PRO A 417 5.05 -13.30 24.64
N GLN A 418 3.98 -13.94 24.14
CA GLN A 418 4.03 -15.29 23.57
C GLN A 418 4.27 -15.30 22.07
N ASN A 419 4.38 -14.13 21.43
CA ASN A 419 4.59 -13.95 20.01
C ASN A 419 3.52 -14.68 19.16
N VAL A 420 2.26 -14.62 19.60
CA VAL A 420 1.09 -15.20 18.92
C VAL A 420 0.92 -14.54 17.55
N MET A 421 1.16 -13.23 17.47
CA MET A 421 1.04 -12.40 16.27
C MET A 421 2.28 -12.51 15.37
N ARG A 422 3.24 -13.41 15.62
CA ARG A 422 4.42 -13.56 14.74
C ARG A 422 4.08 -13.75 13.27
N LEU A 423 2.92 -14.37 13.00
CA LEU A 423 2.42 -14.67 11.66
C LEU A 423 1.27 -13.75 11.23
N SER A 424 0.91 -12.72 12.00
CA SER A 424 0.20 -11.59 11.42
C SER A 424 1.19 -10.83 10.52
N GLY A 425 0.69 -10.24 9.43
CA GLY A 425 1.54 -9.75 8.36
C GLY A 425 2.53 -8.65 8.73
N GLY A 426 3.40 -8.31 7.79
CA GLY A 426 4.44 -7.29 8.00
C GLY A 426 5.76 -7.83 8.58
N PHE A 427 6.65 -6.89 8.90
CA PHE A 427 8.00 -7.14 9.40
C PHE A 427 8.02 -7.72 10.82
N LYS A 428 9.10 -8.44 11.17
CA LYS A 428 9.22 -9.17 12.45
C LYS A 428 10.17 -8.45 13.40
N PHE A 429 9.65 -8.04 14.57
CA PHE A 429 10.33 -7.20 15.57
C PHE A 429 11.18 -7.96 16.58
#